data_AF-A0A4S4B344-F1
#
_entry.id   AF-A0A4S4B344-F1
#
_cell.length_a   1.000
_cell.length_b   1.000
_cell.length_c   1.000
_cell.angle_alpha   90.00
_cell.angle_beta   90.00
_cell.angle_gamma   90.00
#
_symmetry.space_group_name_H-M   'P 1'
#
loop_
_entity.id
_entity.type
_entity.pdbx_description
1 polymer ?
#
loop_
_entity_poly.entity_id
_entity_poly.type
_entity_poly.pdbx_seq_one_letter_code
_entity_poly.pdbx_strand_id
1 'polypeptide(L)'
;MPISFVKITKGSTYSRQTLAELWGYTSFHAIARGVVTPRNDNKIVLFVTEEKQSSAEQYADRLSGNTLEWEGPTDHFAEDRMINAEANGEEIHLFHRERHHTDFTYCGRLKVSNHALRSDRPSHFKFVVL
;
A
#
# COMPACT_ATOMS: atom_id res chain seq x y z
N MET A 1 -5.76 -16.13 4.77
CA MET A 1 -6.36 -15.72 6.05
C MET A 1 -6.89 -14.33 5.86
N PRO A 2 -8.19 -14.09 6.09
CA PRO A 2 -8.77 -12.76 5.98
C PRO A 2 -8.24 -11.87 7.09
N ILE A 3 -8.03 -10.59 6.79
CA ILE A 3 -7.57 -9.57 7.74
C ILE A 3 -8.71 -8.59 8.03
N SER A 4 -8.68 -8.02 9.23
CA SER A 4 -9.71 -7.08 9.72
C SER A 4 -9.13 -5.70 9.96
N PHE A 5 -9.87 -4.67 9.53
CA PHE A 5 -9.56 -3.27 9.78
C PHE A 5 -10.40 -2.65 10.90
N VAL A 6 -11.20 -3.46 11.62
CA VAL A 6 -12.08 -2.98 12.70
C VAL A 6 -11.32 -2.25 13.81
N LYS A 7 -10.08 -2.66 14.09
CA LYS A 7 -9.20 -2.04 15.10
C LYS A 7 -8.21 -1.02 14.52
N ILE A 8 -8.39 -0.66 13.26
CA ILE A 8 -7.48 0.22 12.52
C ILE A 8 -8.19 1.54 12.25
N THR A 9 -7.63 2.64 12.77
CA THR A 9 -8.21 3.97 12.73
C THR A 9 -7.42 4.86 11.76
N LYS A 10 -8.13 5.58 10.87
CA LYS A 10 -7.52 6.53 9.94
C LYS A 10 -6.78 7.62 10.73
N GLY A 11 -5.53 7.88 10.36
CA GLY A 11 -4.64 8.83 11.03
C GLY A 11 -3.84 8.25 12.21
N SER A 12 -4.13 7.01 12.65
CA SER A 12 -3.33 6.34 13.68
C SER A 12 -2.11 5.64 13.09
N THR A 13 -1.06 5.53 13.90
CA THR A 13 0.22 4.89 13.54
C THR A 13 0.26 3.44 14.03
N TYR A 14 0.82 2.57 13.21
CA TYR A 14 0.96 1.15 13.48
C TYR A 14 2.32 0.64 13.00
N SER A 15 3.01 -0.12 13.86
CA SER A 15 4.17 -0.89 13.45
C SER A 15 3.74 -2.14 12.67
N ARG A 16 4.63 -2.71 11.85
CA ARG A 16 4.37 -4.01 11.21
C ARG A 16 4.16 -5.13 12.23
N GLN A 17 4.80 -5.06 13.40
CA GLN A 17 4.59 -6.05 14.46
C GLN A 17 3.17 -5.97 15.00
N THR A 18 2.71 -4.75 15.31
CA THR A 18 1.33 -4.51 15.77
C THR A 18 0.30 -4.93 14.73
N LEU A 19 0.51 -4.63 13.44
CA LEU A 19 -0.40 -5.06 12.38
C LEU A 19 -0.43 -6.59 12.23
N ALA A 20 0.73 -7.26 12.34
CA ALA A 20 0.80 -8.71 12.29
C ALA A 20 -0.02 -9.34 13.43
N GLU A 21 0.10 -8.82 14.65
CA GLU A 21 -0.69 -9.27 15.80
C GLU A 21 -2.19 -9.01 15.61
N LEU A 22 -2.57 -7.81 15.17
CA LEU A 22 -3.96 -7.43 14.93
C LEU A 22 -4.64 -8.30 13.85
N TRP A 23 -3.88 -8.73 12.85
CA TRP A 23 -4.35 -9.58 11.76
C TRP A 23 -4.14 -11.07 12.00
N GLY A 24 -3.57 -11.46 13.15
CA GLY A 24 -3.36 -12.85 13.52
C GLY A 24 -2.24 -13.56 12.73
N TYR A 25 -1.30 -12.81 12.15
CA TYR A 25 -0.11 -13.38 11.53
C TYR A 25 0.88 -13.87 12.59
N THR A 26 1.48 -15.03 12.36
CA THR A 26 2.53 -15.59 13.23
C THR A 26 3.79 -14.71 13.26
N SER A 27 4.06 -13.95 12.20
CA SER A 27 5.19 -13.03 12.12
C SER A 27 4.94 -11.91 11.12
N PHE A 28 5.57 -10.75 11.35
CA PHE A 28 5.57 -9.61 10.44
C PHE A 28 6.19 -9.93 9.06
N HIS A 29 6.94 -11.03 8.93
CA HIS A 29 7.49 -11.48 7.64
C HIS A 29 6.39 -11.67 6.57
N ALA A 30 5.17 -12.03 6.98
CA ALA A 30 4.03 -12.15 6.08
C ALA A 30 3.60 -10.81 5.45
N ILE A 31 3.94 -9.69 6.09
CA ILE A 31 3.61 -8.32 5.66
C ILE A 31 4.86 -7.45 5.45
N ALA A 32 6.01 -8.08 5.20
CA ALA A 32 7.27 -7.39 5.00
C ALA A 32 7.37 -6.72 3.61
N ARG A 33 6.55 -7.14 2.64
CA ARG A 33 6.52 -6.59 1.28
C ARG A 33 5.81 -5.24 1.24
N GLY A 34 6.09 -4.44 0.19
CA GLY A 34 5.40 -3.17 -0.06
C GLY A 34 3.93 -3.34 -0.44
N VAL A 35 3.58 -4.47 -1.03
CA VAL A 35 2.19 -4.85 -1.33
C VAL A 35 1.88 -6.18 -0.67
N VAL A 36 0.77 -6.24 0.05
CA VAL A 36 0.28 -7.44 0.72
C VAL A 36 -1.13 -7.73 0.26
N THR A 37 -1.34 -8.93 -0.26
CA THR A 37 -2.67 -9.42 -0.66
C THR A 37 -2.99 -10.68 0.12
N PRO A 38 -3.75 -10.58 1.24
CA PRO A 38 -4.08 -11.75 2.05
C PRO A 38 -4.84 -12.80 1.24
N ARG A 39 -4.52 -14.07 1.46
CA ARG A 39 -5.18 -15.18 0.76
C ARG A 39 -6.63 -15.31 1.19
N ASN A 40 -7.55 -15.46 0.23
CA ASN A 40 -9.00 -15.53 0.45
C ASN A 40 -9.57 -14.26 1.09
N ASP A 41 -8.98 -13.11 0.78
CA ASP A 41 -9.50 -11.80 1.15
C ASP A 41 -9.50 -10.88 -0.08
N ASN A 42 -10.45 -9.97 -0.13
CA ASN A 42 -10.58 -8.96 -1.16
C ASN A 42 -9.80 -7.68 -0.80
N LYS A 43 -8.82 -7.77 0.10
CA LYS A 43 -8.07 -6.60 0.58
C LYS A 43 -6.69 -6.57 -0.05
N ILE A 44 -6.27 -5.38 -0.44
CA ILE A 44 -4.93 -5.09 -0.93
C ILE A 44 -4.35 -4.03 0.01
N VAL A 45 -3.25 -4.36 0.67
CA VAL A 45 -2.60 -3.45 1.62
C VAL A 45 -1.31 -2.93 1.01
N LEU A 46 -1.21 -1.60 0.91
CA LEU A 46 -0.05 -0.87 0.42
C LEU A 46 0.73 -0.31 1.60
N PHE A 47 2.01 -0.68 1.70
CA PHE A 47 3.00 -0.11 2.61
C PHE A 47 3.96 0.76 1.81
N VAL A 48 3.78 2.08 1.90
CA VAL A 48 4.55 3.07 1.16
C VAL A 48 5.49 3.81 2.12
N THR A 49 6.74 3.98 1.72
CA THR A 49 7.76 4.75 2.45
C THR A 49 8.24 5.87 1.53
N GLU A 50 8.10 7.12 1.93
CA GLU A 50 8.42 8.30 1.09
C GLU A 50 9.93 8.60 0.98
N GLU A 51 10.76 8.02 1.85
CA GLU A 51 12.05 8.63 2.22
C GLU A 51 13.00 8.96 1.05
N LYS A 52 13.30 10.26 0.90
CA LYS A 52 14.29 10.84 -0.01
C LYS A 52 15.68 10.87 0.62
N GLN A 53 16.67 10.24 -0.02
CA GLN A 53 18.05 10.73 0.04
C GLN A 53 18.19 11.92 -0.93
N SER A 54 18.89 12.97 -0.51
CA SER A 54 19.06 14.29 -1.16
C SER A 54 19.74 14.30 -2.53
N SER A 55 19.82 13.18 -3.23
CA SER A 55 20.63 13.00 -4.45
C SER A 55 19.93 12.21 -5.57
N ALA A 56 18.70 11.70 -5.36
CA ALA A 56 18.01 10.86 -6.34
C ALA A 56 16.81 11.59 -6.97
N GLU A 57 16.57 11.35 -8.25
CA GLU A 57 15.52 11.96 -9.07
C GLU A 57 14.13 11.93 -8.38
N GLN A 58 13.42 13.06 -8.45
CA GLN A 58 12.36 13.47 -7.51
C GLN A 58 10.98 12.78 -7.65
N TYR A 59 10.86 11.61 -8.28
CA TYR A 59 9.56 10.96 -8.44
C TYR A 59 9.67 9.45 -8.22
N ALA A 60 8.96 8.93 -7.22
CA ALA A 60 8.52 7.54 -7.25
C ALA A 60 7.23 7.39 -6.42
N ASP A 61 7.30 7.65 -5.11
CA ASP A 61 6.18 7.45 -4.20
C ASP A 61 5.92 8.72 -3.37
N ARG A 62 4.78 9.39 -3.59
CA ARG A 62 4.43 10.63 -2.87
C ARG A 62 2.94 10.70 -2.56
N LEU A 63 2.62 10.93 -1.28
CA LEU A 63 1.27 11.27 -0.85
C LEU A 63 1.14 12.79 -0.73
N SER A 64 0.34 13.41 -1.59
CA SER A 64 0.08 14.86 -1.57
C SER A 64 -1.42 15.12 -1.40
N GLY A 65 -1.80 15.59 -0.22
CA GLY A 65 -3.21 15.74 0.16
C GLY A 65 -3.93 14.40 0.14
N ASN A 66 -4.85 14.23 -0.80
CA ASN A 66 -5.61 12.99 -1.00
C ASN A 66 -5.11 12.16 -2.19
N THR A 67 -4.04 12.56 -2.87
CA THR A 67 -3.54 11.85 -4.04
C THR A 67 -2.23 11.15 -3.71
N LEU A 68 -2.18 9.84 -3.93
CA LEU A 68 -0.96 9.05 -3.86
C LEU A 68 -0.46 8.78 -5.28
N GLU A 69 0.75 9.24 -5.59
CA GLU A 69 1.52 8.73 -6.71
C GLU A 69 2.40 7.60 -6.20
N TRP A 70 2.34 6.44 -6.85
CA TRP A 70 3.05 5.26 -6.41
C TRP A 70 3.56 4.45 -7.60
N GLU A 71 4.75 3.90 -7.45
CA GLU A 71 5.38 3.02 -8.42
C GLU A 71 5.22 1.55 -7.98
N GLY A 72 4.73 0.71 -8.89
CA GLY A 72 4.47 -0.71 -8.67
C GLY A 72 5.73 -1.52 -8.36
N PRO A 73 5.60 -2.74 -7.82
CA PRO A 73 6.74 -3.63 -7.72
C PRO A 73 7.20 -4.10 -9.11
N THR A 74 8.50 -4.33 -9.27
CA THR A 74 9.10 -4.81 -10.54
C THR A 74 8.61 -6.18 -11.00
N ASP A 75 7.99 -6.96 -10.12
CA ASP A 75 7.40 -8.26 -10.45
C ASP A 75 5.95 -8.17 -10.95
N HIS A 76 5.39 -6.95 -11.02
CA HIS A 76 4.04 -6.66 -11.51
C HIS A 76 2.91 -7.47 -10.83
N PHE A 77 3.17 -8.13 -9.69
CA PHE A 77 2.31 -9.23 -9.21
C PHE A 77 0.90 -8.78 -8.79
N ALA A 78 0.76 -7.53 -8.36
CA ALA A 78 -0.48 -6.97 -7.81
C ALA A 78 -1.16 -5.98 -8.77
N GLU A 79 -0.58 -5.72 -9.93
CA GLU A 79 -1.05 -4.67 -10.84
C GLU A 79 -2.43 -5.00 -11.41
N ASP A 80 -2.62 -6.23 -11.87
CA ASP A 80 -3.92 -6.68 -12.40
C ASP A 80 -5.03 -6.58 -11.33
N ARG A 81 -4.73 -7.01 -10.10
CA ARG A 81 -5.68 -6.90 -8.97
C ARG A 81 -6.00 -5.46 -8.63
N MET A 82 -5.00 -4.57 -8.59
CA MET A 82 -5.22 -3.16 -8.32
C MET A 82 -6.08 -2.49 -9.39
N ILE A 83 -5.80 -2.75 -10.67
CA ILE A 83 -6.55 -2.17 -11.80
C ILE A 83 -7.99 -2.66 -11.78
N ASN A 84 -8.19 -3.94 -11.56
CA ASN A 84 -9.51 -4.57 -11.52
C ASN A 84 -10.17 -4.47 -10.14
N ALA A 85 -9.59 -3.73 -9.17
CA ALA A 85 -10.05 -3.73 -7.79
C ALA A 85 -11.52 -3.31 -7.67
N GLU A 86 -11.94 -2.26 -8.38
CA GLU A 86 -13.34 -1.82 -8.38
C GLU A 86 -14.28 -2.87 -8.97
N ALA A 87 -13.88 -3.53 -10.06
CA ALA A 87 -14.68 -4.56 -10.72
C ALA A 87 -14.77 -5.86 -9.88
N ASN A 88 -13.70 -6.20 -9.17
CA ASN A 88 -13.60 -7.38 -8.33
C ASN A 88 -14.14 -7.17 -6.90
N GLY A 89 -14.53 -5.94 -6.56
CA GLY A 89 -14.94 -5.57 -5.21
C GLY A 89 -13.79 -5.63 -4.19
N GLU A 90 -12.56 -5.40 -4.65
CA GLU A 90 -11.38 -5.33 -3.79
C GLU A 90 -11.19 -3.95 -3.16
N GLU A 91 -10.71 -3.95 -1.92
CA GLU A 91 -10.45 -2.75 -1.14
C GLU A 91 -8.94 -2.52 -1.01
N ILE A 92 -8.46 -1.38 -1.51
CA ILE A 92 -7.06 -0.99 -1.39
C ILE A 92 -6.89 -0.11 -0.15
N HIS A 93 -5.94 -0.44 0.72
CA HIS A 93 -5.68 0.23 2.00
C HIS A 93 -4.25 0.78 2.05
N LEU A 94 -4.10 2.05 2.44
CA LEU A 94 -2.79 2.71 2.48
C LEU A 94 -2.24 2.83 3.91
N PHE A 95 -1.02 2.33 4.08
CA PHE A 95 -0.13 2.58 5.19
C PHE A 95 1.07 3.38 4.69
N HIS A 96 1.19 4.62 5.13
CA HIS A 96 2.21 5.56 4.69
C HIS A 96 3.16 5.92 5.82
N ARG A 97 4.44 6.07 5.52
CA ARG A 97 5.41 6.70 6.42
C ARG A 97 6.40 7.56 5.65
N GLU A 98 6.87 8.62 6.27
CA GLU A 98 7.82 9.54 5.63
C GLU A 98 9.26 9.02 5.69
N ARG A 99 9.64 8.33 6.77
CA ARG A 99 11.02 7.87 6.99
C ARG A 99 11.11 6.37 7.27
N HIS A 100 12.20 5.77 6.86
CA HIS A 100 12.56 4.41 7.22
C HIS A 100 12.71 4.31 8.74
N HIS A 101 12.27 3.19 9.31
CA HIS A 101 12.21 2.91 10.75
C HIS A 101 11.17 3.68 11.57
N THR A 102 10.27 4.45 10.98
CA THR A 102 9.07 4.92 11.69
C THR A 102 7.89 3.98 11.49
N ASP A 103 6.92 4.07 12.38
CA ASP A 103 5.62 3.42 12.24
C ASP A 103 4.88 3.96 11.00
N PHE A 104 3.96 3.14 10.49
CA PHE A 104 3.11 3.51 9.36
C PHE A 104 1.82 4.14 9.84
N THR A 105 1.47 5.29 9.28
CA THR A 105 0.16 5.91 9.46
C THR A 105 -0.84 5.29 8.51
N TYR A 106 -1.98 4.82 9.02
CA TYR A 106 -3.07 4.37 8.16
C TYR A 106 -3.79 5.58 7.56
N CYS A 107 -3.67 5.77 6.25
CA CYS A 107 -4.25 6.91 5.54
C CYS A 107 -5.69 6.66 5.10
N GLY A 108 -6.15 5.41 5.06
CA GLY A 108 -7.51 5.05 4.65
C GLY A 108 -7.56 4.17 3.41
N ARG A 109 -8.75 4.09 2.81
CA ARG A 109 -8.97 3.36 1.56
C ARG A 109 -8.53 4.19 0.37
N LEU A 110 -8.05 3.51 -0.66
CA LEU A 110 -7.62 4.06 -1.91
C LEU A 110 -8.54 3.62 -3.04
N LYS A 111 -8.74 4.51 -4.01
CA LYS A 111 -9.32 4.21 -5.31
C LYS A 111 -8.30 4.49 -6.40
N VAL A 112 -8.15 3.56 -7.35
CA VAL A 112 -7.34 3.83 -8.55
C VAL A 112 -8.00 4.95 -9.34
N SER A 113 -7.27 6.04 -9.54
CA SER A 113 -7.70 7.19 -10.33
C SER A 113 -7.07 7.14 -11.73
N ASN A 114 -5.81 6.75 -11.82
CA ASN A 114 -5.13 6.54 -13.08
C ASN A 114 -4.04 5.46 -12.95
N HIS A 115 -3.67 4.83 -14.05
CA HIS A 115 -2.55 3.89 -14.10
C HIS A 115 -1.85 3.98 -15.46
N ALA A 116 -0.53 3.81 -15.45
CA ALA A 116 0.31 3.73 -16.63
C ALA A 116 1.10 2.43 -16.56
N LEU A 117 0.56 1.39 -17.19
CA LEU A 117 1.20 0.09 -17.27
C LEU A 117 2.47 0.15 -18.11
N ARG A 118 3.52 -0.51 -17.62
CA ARG A 118 4.79 -0.64 -18.31
C ARG A 118 5.27 -2.08 -18.20
N SER A 119 5.90 -2.57 -19.26
CA SER A 119 6.41 -3.94 -19.34
C SER A 119 7.92 -4.03 -19.15
N ASP A 120 8.62 -2.90 -19.35
CA ASP A 120 10.06 -2.76 -19.29
C ASP A 120 10.57 -2.23 -17.95
N ARG A 121 9.66 -1.68 -17.13
CA ARG A 121 9.95 -1.03 -15.85
C ARG A 121 8.67 -1.02 -15.01
N PRO A 122 8.75 -0.69 -13.72
CA PRO A 122 7.58 -0.57 -12.87
C PRO A 122 6.46 0.30 -13.46
N SER A 123 5.22 -0.17 -13.30
CA SER A 123 4.05 0.62 -13.69
C SER A 123 3.80 1.74 -12.68
N HIS A 124 3.30 2.87 -13.15
CA HIS A 124 2.90 3.96 -12.25
C HIS A 124 1.41 3.92 -11.98
N PHE A 125 1.04 4.17 -10.74
CA PHE A 125 -0.34 4.29 -10.30
C PHE A 125 -0.57 5.64 -9.64
N LYS A 126 -1.76 6.19 -9.90
CA LYS A 126 -2.29 7.32 -9.13
C LYS A 126 -3.52 6.84 -8.40
N PHE A 127 -3.49 6.95 -7.09
CA PHE A 127 -4.61 6.64 -6.23
C PHE A 127 -5.18 7.91 -5.60
N VAL A 128 -6.45 7.87 -5.24
CA VAL A 128 -7.12 8.88 -4.43
C VAL A 128 -7.57 8.24 -3.11
N VAL A 129 -7.24 8.90 -2.00
CA VAL A 129 -7.67 8.55 -0.65
C VAL A 129 -9.12 8.96 -0.45
N LEU A 130 -9.94 7.98 -0.07
CA LEU A 130 -11.37 8.13 0.26
C LEU A 130 -11.61 8.66 1.68
#